data_AF-A0A2D6XLZ8-F1
#
_entry.id   AF-A0A2D6XLZ8-F1
#
_cell.length_a   1.000
_cell.length_b   1.000
_cell.length_c   1.000
_cell.angle_alpha   90.00
_cell.angle_beta   90.00
_cell.angle_gamma   90.00
#
_symmetry.space_group_name_H-M   'P 1'
#
loop_
_entity.id
_entity.type
_entity.pdbx_description
1 polymer ?
#
loop_
_entity_poly.entity_id
_entity_poly.type
_entity_poly.pdbx_seq_one_letter_code
_entity_poly.pdbx_strand_id
1 'polypeptide(L)'
;MKVKLYQQNCGSKIAVGIEGNEQDVTDRFNSFWNHGATDGEFHWQTLTRGYFWTTTEKLKKAIFNATLFELWNNHPEMEDNESASEALAHPIANARFEAVENKPDLVSFAAGSGAVYATEVDLEGYNWNGTKKARV
;
A
#
# COMPACT_ATOMS: atom_id res chain seq x y z
N MET A 1 3.60 5.10 13.51
CA MET A 1 4.49 3.92 13.62
C MET A 1 5.14 3.72 12.25
N LYS A 2 6.28 3.03 12.08
CA LYS A 2 6.84 2.85 10.72
C LYS A 2 6.08 1.72 10.01
N VAL A 3 5.37 2.05 8.95
CA VAL A 3 4.63 1.10 8.11
C VAL A 3 5.59 0.12 7.44
N LYS A 4 5.25 -1.17 7.44
CA LYS A 4 5.96 -2.22 6.71
C LYS A 4 5.28 -2.49 5.38
N LEU A 5 6.09 -2.75 4.35
CA LEU A 5 5.62 -3.05 3.00
C LEU A 5 6.06 -4.45 2.59
N TYR A 6 5.13 -5.17 1.98
CA TYR A 6 5.33 -6.51 1.45
C TYR A 6 4.96 -6.55 -0.02
N GLN A 7 5.56 -7.46 -0.77
CA GLN A 7 5.14 -7.78 -2.13
C GLN A 7 5.02 -9.29 -2.33
N GLN A 8 4.05 -9.69 -3.15
CA GLN A 8 3.91 -11.05 -3.65
C GLN A 8 3.72 -11.00 -5.16
N ASN A 9 4.55 -11.72 -5.89
CA ASN A 9 4.40 -11.86 -7.34
C ASN A 9 3.36 -12.94 -7.66
N CYS A 10 2.28 -12.55 -8.33
CA CYS A 10 1.18 -13.44 -8.72
C CYS A 10 1.08 -13.58 -10.26
N GLY A 11 2.21 -13.45 -10.96
CA GLY A 11 2.30 -13.55 -12.42
C GLY A 11 2.12 -12.19 -13.10
N SER A 12 0.93 -11.90 -13.61
CA SER A 12 0.64 -10.64 -14.33
C SER A 12 0.32 -9.47 -13.41
N LYS A 13 0.02 -9.74 -12.14
CA LYS A 13 -0.22 -8.75 -11.09
C LYS A 13 0.62 -9.09 -9.86
N ILE A 14 0.88 -8.08 -9.05
CA ILE A 14 1.50 -8.24 -7.74
C ILE A 14 0.52 -7.75 -6.66
N ALA A 15 0.53 -8.43 -5.52
CA ALA A 15 -0.12 -7.94 -4.32
C ALA A 15 0.90 -7.13 -3.51
N VAL A 16 0.53 -5.92 -3.10
CA VAL A 16 1.34 -5.08 -2.22
C VAL A 16 0.67 -5.01 -0.87
N GLY A 17 1.33 -5.56 0.14
CA GLY A 17 0.87 -5.59 1.51
C GLY A 17 1.36 -4.37 2.28
N ILE A 18 0.49 -3.82 3.13
CA ILE A 18 0.80 -2.70 4.01
C ILE A 18 0.43 -3.12 5.43
N GLU A 19 1.39 -3.05 6.36
CA GLU A 19 1.17 -3.40 7.77
C GLU A 19 1.58 -2.26 8.71
N GLY A 20 0.69 -1.91 9.62
CA GLY A 20 0.81 -0.78 10.55
C GLY A 20 -0.46 -0.60 11.38
N ASN A 21 -0.64 0.57 11.99
CA ASN A 21 -1.96 0.92 12.53
C ASN A 21 -2.91 1.32 11.37
N GLU A 22 -4.21 1.35 11.62
CA GLU A 22 -5.23 1.60 10.59
C GLU A 22 -5.02 2.93 9.83
N GLN A 23 -4.66 4.00 10.57
CA GLN A 23 -4.44 5.32 10.00
C GLN A 23 -3.19 5.36 9.11
N ASP A 24 -2.06 4.85 9.61
CA ASP A 24 -0.79 4.82 8.87
C ASP A 24 -0.91 3.94 7.61
N VAL A 25 -1.69 2.86 7.67
CA VAL A 25 -1.99 2.00 6.51
C VAL A 25 -2.84 2.74 5.48
N THR A 26 -3.89 3.43 5.93
CA THR A 26 -4.76 4.23 5.08
C THR A 26 -4.00 5.37 4.39
N ASP A 27 -3.17 6.10 5.14
CA ASP A 27 -2.36 7.19 4.61
C ASP A 27 -1.34 6.69 3.59
N ARG A 28 -0.72 5.53 3.88
CA ARG A 28 0.20 4.89 2.94
C ARG A 28 -0.51 4.42 1.67
N PHE A 29 -1.69 3.83 1.79
CA PHE A 29 -2.49 3.43 0.63
C PHE A 29 -2.91 4.64 -0.21
N ASN A 30 -3.37 5.73 0.41
CA ASN A 30 -3.73 6.96 -0.27
C ASN A 30 -2.54 7.58 -1.02
N SER A 31 -1.33 7.51 -0.44
CA SER A 31 -0.10 7.91 -1.13
C SER A 31 0.13 7.04 -2.39
N PHE A 32 0.00 5.72 -2.28
CA PHE A 32 0.12 4.83 -3.44
C PHE A 32 -0.93 5.12 -4.51
N TRP A 33 -2.17 5.39 -4.12
CA TRP A 33 -3.26 5.74 -5.02
C TRP A 33 -2.98 7.07 -5.75
N ASN A 34 -2.61 8.12 -5.01
CA ASN A 34 -2.27 9.44 -5.57
C ASN A 34 -1.09 9.38 -6.56
N HIS A 35 -0.12 8.49 -6.32
CA HIS A 35 1.03 8.32 -7.19
C HIS A 35 0.82 7.27 -8.30
N GLY A 36 -0.40 6.74 -8.45
CA GLY A 36 -0.79 5.88 -9.57
C GLY A 36 -0.39 4.41 -9.43
N ALA A 37 -0.13 3.94 -8.21
CA ALA A 37 0.14 2.52 -7.96
C ALA A 37 -1.09 1.67 -8.26
N THR A 38 -2.29 2.17 -7.98
CA THR A 38 -3.54 1.44 -8.20
C THR A 38 -4.70 2.41 -8.37
N ASP A 39 -5.73 1.93 -9.06
CA ASP A 39 -7.06 2.51 -9.19
C ASP A 39 -8.12 1.61 -8.50
N GLY A 40 -7.69 0.51 -7.91
CA GLY A 40 -8.55 -0.49 -7.27
C GLY A 40 -8.73 -0.27 -5.77
N GLU A 41 -9.44 -1.21 -5.17
CA GLU A 41 -9.75 -1.22 -3.75
C GLU A 41 -8.59 -1.73 -2.89
N PHE A 42 -8.56 -1.28 -1.63
CA PHE A 42 -7.71 -1.84 -0.59
C PHE A 42 -8.43 -3.00 0.10
N HIS A 43 -7.79 -4.16 0.17
CA HIS A 43 -8.33 -5.37 0.77
C HIS A 43 -7.71 -5.58 2.16
N TRP A 44 -8.47 -5.29 3.21
CA TRP A 44 -8.06 -5.60 4.59
C TRP A 44 -8.02 -7.11 4.82
N GLN A 45 -6.95 -7.60 5.43
CA GLN A 45 -6.81 -9.00 5.86
C GLN A 45 -6.95 -9.12 7.38
N THR A 46 -6.46 -8.12 8.12
CA THR A 46 -6.49 -8.01 9.58
C THR A 46 -6.69 -6.53 9.95
N LEU A 47 -6.84 -6.22 11.24
CA LEU A 47 -6.93 -4.83 11.72
C LEU A 47 -5.68 -3.98 11.45
N THR A 48 -4.53 -4.63 11.25
CA THR A 48 -3.24 -3.96 11.08
C THR A 48 -2.62 -4.20 9.73
N ARG A 49 -3.24 -5.00 8.86
CA ARG A 49 -2.68 -5.35 7.54
C ARG A 49 -3.76 -5.50 6.48
N GLY A 50 -3.48 -4.93 5.32
CA GLY A 50 -4.22 -5.19 4.09
C GLY A 50 -3.29 -5.20 2.88
N TYR A 51 -3.86 -5.39 1.70
CA TYR A 51 -3.13 -5.37 0.44
C TYR A 51 -3.94 -4.73 -0.68
N PHE A 52 -3.27 -4.32 -1.74
CA PHE A 52 -3.92 -3.92 -2.99
C PHE A 52 -3.23 -4.60 -4.18
N TRP A 53 -3.95 -4.68 -5.29
CA TRP A 53 -3.42 -5.23 -6.54
C TRP A 53 -2.80 -4.13 -7.40
N THR A 54 -1.63 -4.43 -7.97
CA THR A 54 -0.93 -3.54 -8.91
C THR A 54 -0.07 -4.35 -9.89
N THR A 55 0.72 -3.66 -10.71
CA THR A 55 1.81 -4.23 -11.51
C THR A 55 3.14 -3.69 -11.00
N THR A 56 4.23 -4.42 -11.26
CA THR A 56 5.58 -3.97 -10.89
C THR A 56 5.91 -2.59 -11.47
N GLU A 57 5.48 -2.31 -12.70
CA GLU A 57 5.68 -1.02 -13.36
C GLU A 57 4.95 0.12 -12.63
N LYS A 58 3.67 -0.09 -12.30
CA LYS A 58 2.87 0.90 -11.55
C LYS A 58 3.44 1.14 -10.15
N LEU A 59 3.87 0.08 -9.46
CA LEU A 59 4.49 0.20 -8.14
C LEU A 59 5.81 0.98 -8.20
N LYS A 60 6.70 0.66 -9.13
CA LYS A 60 7.96 1.39 -9.33
C LYS A 60 7.70 2.87 -9.63
N LYS A 61 6.76 3.15 -10.54
CA LYS A 61 6.36 4.53 -10.87
C LYS A 61 5.82 5.27 -9.65
N ALA A 62 4.99 4.63 -8.84
CA ALA A 62 4.42 5.25 -7.66
C ALA A 62 5.48 5.56 -6.58
N ILE A 63 6.41 4.63 -6.33
CA ILE A 63 7.52 4.85 -5.40
C ILE A 63 8.43 5.97 -5.90
N PHE A 64 8.71 6.02 -7.20
CA PHE A 64 9.48 7.09 -7.81
C PHE A 64 8.79 8.46 -7.64
N ASN A 65 7.52 8.57 -8.03
CA ASN A 65 6.75 9.81 -7.89
C ASN A 65 6.65 10.28 -6.42
N ALA A 66 6.44 9.35 -5.49
CA ALA A 66 6.42 9.66 -4.05
C ALA A 66 7.78 10.19 -3.57
N THR A 67 8.88 9.63 -4.09
CA THR A 67 10.24 10.04 -3.75
C THR A 67 10.58 11.41 -4.35
N LEU A 68 10.15 11.68 -5.58
CA LEU A 68 10.29 12.98 -6.22
C LEU A 68 9.53 14.07 -5.47
N PHE A 69 8.28 13.79 -5.08
CA PHE A 69 7.46 14.72 -4.30
C PHE A 69 8.06 15.01 -2.92
N GLU A 70 8.62 14.00 -2.25
CA GLU A 70 9.33 14.20 -0.98
C GLU A 70 10.60 15.04 -1.15
N LEU A 71 11.34 14.82 -2.24
CA LEU A 71 12.55 15.57 -2.56
C LEU A 71 12.22 17.05 -2.81
N TRP A 72 11.20 17.36 -3.61
CA TRP A 72 10.75 18.74 -3.83
C TRP A 72 10.24 19.42 -2.57
N ASN A 73 9.54 18.71 -1.69
CA ASN A 73 9.12 19.30 -0.41
C ASN A 73 10.30 19.65 0.51
N ASN A 74 11.38 18.88 0.48
CA ASN A 74 12.57 19.13 1.28
C ASN A 74 13.54 20.13 0.61
N HIS A 75 13.51 20.19 -0.72
CA HIS A 75 14.37 21.00 -1.57
C HIS A 75 13.54 21.70 -2.66
N PRO A 76 12.74 22.73 -2.30
CA PRO A 76 11.89 23.42 -3.28
C PRO A 76 12.69 24.02 -4.45
N GLU A 77 13.95 24.35 -4.23
CA GLU A 77 14.88 24.84 -5.26
C GLU A 77 15.13 23.84 -6.40
N MET A 78 14.83 22.55 -6.19
CA MET A 78 15.00 21.50 -7.18
C MET A 78 13.75 21.28 -8.04
N GLU A 79 12.60 21.85 -7.67
CA GLU A 79 11.35 21.72 -8.45
C GLU A 79 11.52 22.22 -9.89
N ASP A 80 12.25 23.34 -10.06
CA ASP A 80 12.55 23.92 -11.37
C ASP A 80 13.65 23.16 -12.16
N ASN A 81 14.31 22.17 -11.54
CA ASN A 81 15.36 21.35 -12.15
C ASN A 81 14.98 19.87 -12.12
N GLU A 82 14.04 19.52 -12.99
CA GLU A 82 13.50 18.17 -13.13
C GLU A 82 14.60 17.12 -13.32
N SER A 83 15.52 17.33 -14.27
CA SER A 83 16.59 16.34 -14.55
C SER A 83 17.50 16.08 -13.35
N ALA A 84 17.83 17.11 -12.55
CA ALA A 84 18.62 16.91 -11.32
C ALA A 84 17.81 16.18 -10.24
N SER A 85 16.52 16.54 -10.10
CA SER A 85 15.61 15.89 -9.15
C SER A 85 15.42 14.41 -9.47
N GLU A 86 15.21 14.07 -10.74
CA GLU A 86 15.07 12.68 -11.19
C GLU A 86 16.35 11.87 -10.94
N ALA A 87 17.52 12.44 -11.25
CA ALA A 87 18.81 11.79 -11.05
C ALA A 87 19.06 11.43 -9.56
N LEU A 88 18.58 12.25 -8.63
CA LEU A 88 18.63 11.99 -7.20
C LEU A 88 17.52 11.03 -6.74
N ALA A 89 16.32 11.15 -7.28
CA ALA A 89 15.17 10.34 -6.89
C ALA A 89 15.31 8.87 -7.34
N HIS A 90 15.90 8.61 -8.50
CA HIS A 90 16.07 7.25 -9.04
C HIS A 90 16.78 6.27 -8.09
N PRO A 91 18.00 6.53 -7.58
CA PRO A 91 18.67 5.60 -6.68
C PRO A 91 17.90 5.40 -5.36
N ILE A 92 17.26 6.44 -4.84
CA ILE A 92 16.47 6.37 -3.61
C ILE A 92 15.20 5.51 -3.83
N ALA A 93 14.50 5.74 -4.93
CA ALA A 93 13.30 4.99 -5.29
C ALA A 93 13.61 3.50 -5.54
N ASN A 94 14.73 3.20 -6.20
CA ASN A 94 15.20 1.83 -6.40
C ASN A 94 15.50 1.15 -5.07
N ALA A 95 16.25 1.79 -4.17
CA ALA A 95 16.54 1.25 -2.85
C ALA A 95 15.24 1.02 -2.03
N ARG A 96 14.26 1.92 -2.14
CA ARG A 96 12.94 1.76 -1.51
C ARG A 96 12.16 0.58 -2.06
N PHE A 97 12.18 0.38 -3.38
CA PHE A 97 11.55 -0.76 -4.02
C PHE A 97 12.22 -2.09 -3.63
N GLU A 98 13.55 -2.12 -3.58
CA GLU A 98 14.33 -3.30 -3.14
C GLU A 98 14.12 -3.63 -1.66
N ALA A 99 13.85 -2.62 -0.83
CA ALA A 99 13.51 -2.80 0.58
C ALA A 99 12.09 -3.35 0.81
N VAL A 100 11.24 -3.45 -0.22
CA VAL A 100 9.93 -4.08 -0.10
C VAL A 100 10.11 -5.58 0.07
N GLU A 101 9.73 -6.09 1.24
CA GLU A 101 9.94 -7.47 1.63
C GLU A 101 9.12 -8.41 0.74
N ASN A 102 9.77 -9.42 0.16
CA ASN A 102 9.05 -10.45 -0.60
C ASN A 102 8.35 -11.41 0.39
N LYS A 103 7.03 -11.46 0.32
CA LYS A 103 6.19 -12.31 1.16
C LYS A 103 5.34 -13.22 0.27
N PRO A 104 5.82 -14.42 -0.09
CA PRO A 104 5.14 -15.30 -1.06
C PRO A 104 3.78 -15.83 -0.56
N ASP A 105 3.51 -15.75 0.75
CA ASP A 105 2.28 -16.13 1.44
C ASP A 105 1.39 -14.92 1.78
N LEU A 106 1.64 -13.74 1.21
CA LEU A 106 0.87 -12.52 1.52
C LEU A 106 -0.63 -12.70 1.23
N VAL A 107 -0.97 -13.22 0.06
CA VAL A 107 -2.33 -13.58 -0.34
C VAL A 107 -2.35 -15.09 -0.59
N SER A 108 -3.12 -15.81 0.22
CA SER A 108 -3.39 -17.23 -0.03
C SER A 108 -4.55 -17.37 -1.01
N PHE A 109 -4.28 -17.92 -2.19
CA PHE A 109 -5.32 -18.36 -3.13
C PHE A 109 -5.90 -19.71 -2.65
N ALA A 110 -6.52 -19.74 -1.48
CA ALA A 110 -7.28 -20.91 -1.08
C ALA A 110 -8.45 -21.06 -2.07
N ALA A 111 -8.53 -22.21 -2.75
CA ALA A 111 -9.65 -22.56 -3.58
C ALA A 111 -10.94 -22.46 -2.76
N GLY A 112 -11.78 -21.47 -3.06
CA GLY A 112 -13.15 -21.36 -2.57
C GLY A 112 -13.33 -21.36 -1.05
N SER A 113 -13.25 -20.19 -0.42
CA SER A 113 -14.24 -19.70 0.57
C SER A 113 -13.68 -18.44 1.22
N GLY A 114 -14.44 -17.36 1.15
CA GLY A 114 -14.14 -16.15 1.92
C GLY A 114 -14.22 -16.48 3.41
N ALA A 115 -13.07 -16.54 4.07
CA ALA A 115 -12.99 -16.51 5.51
C ALA A 115 -12.23 -15.22 5.88
N VAL A 116 -13.01 -14.17 6.13
CA VAL A 116 -12.53 -12.98 6.84
C VAL A 116 -12.27 -13.43 8.26
N TYR A 117 -11.01 -13.63 8.62
CA TYR A 117 -10.63 -13.81 10.02
C TYR A 117 -10.58 -12.43 10.69
N ALA A 118 -11.76 -11.91 11.06
CA ALA A 118 -11.84 -10.85 12.04
C ALA A 118 -11.43 -11.47 13.38
N THR A 119 -10.18 -11.23 13.79
CA THR A 119 -9.75 -11.51 15.16
C THR A 119 -10.52 -10.58 16.08
N GLU A 120 -11.48 -11.15 16.82
CA GLU A 120 -12.25 -10.59 17.95
C GLU A 120 -12.28 -9.05 18.00
N VAL A 121 -13.02 -8.45 17.07
CA VAL A 121 -13.49 -7.08 17.23
C VAL A 121 -14.84 -7.19 17.92
N ASP A 122 -15.02 -6.45 19.01
CA ASP A 122 -16.27 -6.34 19.76
C ASP A 122 -17.47 -6.10 18.82
N LEU A 123 -18.22 -7.17 18.51
CA LEU A 123 -19.25 -7.22 17.44
C LEU A 123 -20.57 -6.56 17.85
N GLU A 124 -20.67 -5.97 19.03
CA GLU A 124 -21.92 -5.39 19.51
C GLU A 124 -22.45 -4.27 18.59
N GLY A 125 -21.55 -3.57 17.88
CA GLY A 125 -21.87 -2.43 17.00
C GLY A 125 -22.01 -2.70 15.49
N TYR A 126 -21.81 -3.92 15.01
CA TYR A 126 -21.75 -4.21 13.56
C TYR A 126 -22.71 -5.31 13.11
N ASN A 127 -23.23 -5.19 11.90
CA ASN A 127 -24.07 -6.17 11.23
C ASN A 127 -23.23 -7.35 10.72
N TRP A 128 -23.86 -8.51 10.52
CA TRP A 128 -23.22 -9.71 9.96
C TRP A 128 -22.54 -9.47 8.59
N ASN A 129 -23.01 -8.49 7.82
CA ASN A 129 -22.41 -8.08 6.54
C ASN A 129 -21.29 -7.02 6.67
N GLY A 130 -20.80 -6.75 7.88
CA GLY A 130 -19.71 -5.81 8.14
C GLY A 130 -20.10 -4.32 8.16
N THR A 131 -21.39 -3.97 8.02
CA THR A 131 -21.85 -2.57 8.11
C THR A 131 -22.09 -2.15 9.57
N LYS A 132 -21.82 -0.89 9.93
CA LYS A 132 -22.15 -0.36 11.27
C LYS A 132 -23.67 -0.40 11.49
N LYS A 133 -24.11 -0.87 12.67
CA LYS A 133 -25.53 -0.77 13.07
C LYS A 133 -25.92 0.70 13.15
N ALA A 134 -27.01 1.08 12.48
CA ALA A 134 -27.56 2.43 12.62
C ALA A 134 -27.97 2.65 14.09
N ARG A 135 -27.53 3.75 14.68
CA ARG A 135 -27.92 4.16 16.03
C ARG A 135 -29.39 4.62 15.95
N VAL A 136 -30.27 3.94 16.70
CA VAL A 136 -31.67 4.34 16.88
C VAL A 136 -31.75 5.57 17.77
#